data_AF-A0AAW0UJ02-F1
#
_entry.id   AF-A0AAW0UJ02-F1
#
_cell.length_a   1.000
_cell.length_b   1.000
_cell.length_c   1.000
_cell.angle_alpha   90.00
_cell.angle_beta   90.00
_cell.angle_gamma   90.00
#
_symmetry.space_group_name_H-M   'P 1'
#
loop_
_entity.id
_entity.type
_entity.pdbx_description
1 polymer ?
#
loop_
_entity_poly.entity_id
_entity_poly.type
_entity_poly.pdbx_seq_one_letter_code
_entity_poly.pdbx_strand_id
1 'polypeptide(L)'
;MDKQQNDQFKNRMGVFKNKGKDQDEMRRRRTEVTVELRKNKREETFLKRRNVPVTDSTTDDDDVDKQLTAANLALIVENAASEDQMVQLPAVQAARKLLSSDRNPPIDDLIQSGILPILVKCLEGTDNPSLQFEAAWALTNIASGTSRQTQAVVHAGAVPLFLKLLHSSSQNVCEQAVWALGNIIGDGPQLRDYVISLGVVQPLLSFINPEIPIGFLRNVTWVVVNLCRNKEPPPPQQTIKEILPALNILIHHQDTSILVDTVWALSYLTDGGNTNIQLVIDSGVVPKLIPLLSHKEVKVQTAALRAVGNIVTGTDDQTQVVLNCGALFHFPALLTHQKEKINKEAVWFLSNITAGNKQQVQAVIDAGLIPMIITQLTKGEFQTQKEAAWAISNLTISGSKQQVSYLVSKGVIPPFCNLLTCKDIQVIQVVLDGISNILNRAGDEVEVVANMIEECGGLDKIEFLQNHENVDIYKLAYSIIERYFSEDETEDPSLVPESTETEYAFDNNSTSEGGFRF
;
A
#
# COMPACT_ATOMS: atom_id res chain seq x y z
N MET A 1 -44.68 43.67 16.11
CA MET A 1 -43.26 43.90 16.44
C MET A 1 -43.10 43.50 17.90
N ASP A 2 -42.02 42.80 18.22
CA ASP A 2 -41.72 42.13 19.51
C ASP A 2 -42.41 40.81 19.77
N LYS A 3 -41.84 39.71 19.22
CA LYS A 3 -41.78 38.36 19.84
C LYS A 3 -40.98 37.32 19.03
N GLN A 4 -39.93 37.71 18.30
CA GLN A 4 -39.11 36.75 17.51
C GLN A 4 -37.59 36.94 17.60
N GLN A 5 -37.08 37.69 18.59
CA GLN A 5 -35.64 37.90 18.76
C GLN A 5 -35.06 37.36 20.09
N ASN A 6 -35.84 36.65 20.91
CA ASN A 6 -35.35 36.16 22.22
C ASN A 6 -35.14 34.64 22.35
N ASP A 7 -35.29 33.87 21.26
CA ASP A 7 -35.05 32.41 21.26
C ASP A 7 -33.70 32.00 20.61
N GLN A 8 -32.86 32.96 20.22
CA GLN A 8 -31.56 32.67 19.60
C GLN A 8 -30.36 32.62 20.56
N PHE A 9 -30.56 32.82 21.87
CA PHE A 9 -29.45 32.94 22.84
C PHE A 9 -29.47 31.97 24.04
N LYS A 10 -30.32 30.93 24.05
CA LYS A 10 -30.40 29.97 25.18
C LYS A 10 -30.24 28.48 24.83
N ASN A 11 -29.50 28.16 23.76
CA ASN A 11 -29.11 26.77 23.45
C ASN A 11 -27.61 26.63 23.15
N ARG A 12 -26.78 27.38 23.90
CA ARG A 12 -25.32 27.46 23.65
C ARG A 12 -24.45 27.07 24.84
N MET A 13 -24.98 26.30 25.79
CA MET A 13 -24.19 25.69 26.86
C MET A 13 -24.80 24.34 27.23
N GLY A 14 -23.98 23.29 27.13
CA GLY A 14 -24.35 21.92 27.50
C GLY A 14 -24.64 21.05 26.29
N VAL A 15 -23.89 19.94 26.17
CA VAL A 15 -24.03 18.88 25.15
C VAL A 15 -23.28 19.11 23.83
N PHE A 16 -21.97 19.37 23.89
CA PHE A 16 -21.02 18.83 22.92
C PHE A 16 -20.08 17.85 23.62
N LYS A 17 -20.66 16.71 24.06
CA LYS A 17 -19.89 15.52 24.43
C LYS A 17 -19.34 14.92 23.14
N ASN A 18 -18.02 14.93 22.95
CA ASN A 18 -17.16 13.97 22.22
C ASN A 18 -17.83 12.88 21.35
N LYS A 19 -18.70 13.25 20.40
CA LYS A 19 -19.42 12.32 19.52
C LYS A 19 -19.06 12.50 18.05
N GLY A 20 -17.80 12.84 17.75
CA GLY A 20 -17.40 13.31 16.42
C GLY A 20 -15.95 13.01 16.00
N LYS A 21 -15.41 11.84 16.33
CA LYS A 21 -14.31 11.24 15.55
C LYS A 21 -14.72 9.79 15.29
N ASP A 22 -15.51 9.58 14.23
CA ASP A 22 -16.01 8.26 13.85
C ASP A 22 -14.84 7.35 13.44
N GLN A 23 -14.84 6.08 13.85
CA GLN A 23 -13.76 5.12 13.53
C GLN A 23 -13.57 5.01 12.01
N ASP A 24 -14.67 5.16 11.25
CA ASP A 24 -14.68 5.20 9.79
C ASP A 24 -14.09 6.49 9.21
N GLU A 25 -14.28 7.64 9.87
CA GLU A 25 -13.68 8.92 9.45
C GLU A 25 -12.15 8.89 9.60
N MET A 26 -11.63 8.19 10.61
CA MET A 26 -10.19 8.04 10.84
C MET A 26 -9.53 7.10 9.82
N ARG A 27 -10.17 5.97 9.49
CA ARG A 27 -9.73 5.12 8.38
C ARG A 27 -9.79 5.86 7.04
N ARG A 28 -10.80 6.70 6.83
CA ARG A 28 -10.92 7.55 5.63
C ARG A 28 -9.83 8.62 5.54
N ARG A 29 -9.60 9.41 6.60
CA ARG A 29 -8.49 10.39 6.67
C ARG A 29 -7.15 9.75 6.34
N ARG A 30 -6.92 8.50 6.79
CA ARG A 30 -5.71 7.73 6.42
C ARG A 30 -5.75 7.20 4.99
N THR A 31 -6.89 6.70 4.50
CA THR A 31 -7.00 6.19 3.13
C THR A 31 -6.70 7.31 2.13
N GLU A 32 -7.21 8.52 2.38
CA GLU A 32 -6.90 9.72 1.61
C GLU A 32 -5.40 10.05 1.63
N VAL A 33 -4.75 10.02 2.81
CA VAL A 33 -3.30 10.28 2.97
C VAL A 33 -2.42 9.17 2.37
N THR A 34 -2.85 7.91 2.44
CA THR A 34 -2.14 6.76 1.89
C THR A 34 -2.23 6.75 0.36
N VAL A 35 -3.35 7.19 -0.21
CA VAL A 35 -3.53 7.40 -1.65
C VAL A 35 -2.65 8.54 -2.14
N GLU A 36 -2.48 9.62 -1.36
CA GLU A 36 -1.64 10.76 -1.72
C GLU A 36 -0.14 10.42 -1.73
N LEU A 37 0.32 9.61 -0.77
CA LEU A 37 1.71 9.13 -0.67
C LEU A 37 2.05 7.95 -1.61
N ARG A 38 1.06 7.31 -2.24
CA ARG A 38 1.22 6.17 -3.16
C ARG A 38 1.11 6.55 -4.63
N LYS A 39 1.36 7.81 -5.00
CA LYS A 39 1.64 8.18 -6.41
C LYS A 39 3.01 7.65 -6.89
N ASN A 40 3.20 6.34 -6.85
CA ASN A 40 4.34 5.67 -7.49
C ASN A 40 4.04 5.41 -8.97
N LYS A 41 4.07 6.49 -9.78
CA LYS A 41 4.01 6.42 -11.25
C LYS A 41 5.28 5.81 -11.90
N ARG A 42 6.13 5.10 -11.15
CA ARG A 42 7.48 4.69 -11.61
C ARG A 42 7.70 3.18 -11.74
N GLU A 43 6.83 2.34 -11.18
CA GLU A 43 6.97 0.86 -11.27
C GLU A 43 6.32 0.27 -12.52
N GLU A 44 5.31 0.92 -13.12
CA GLU A 44 4.58 0.42 -14.30
C GLU A 44 5.49 0.22 -15.53
N THR A 45 6.45 1.12 -15.76
CA THR A 45 7.34 1.05 -16.94
C THR A 45 8.44 -0.02 -16.81
N PHE A 46 8.90 -0.31 -15.59
CA PHE A 46 9.96 -1.31 -15.36
C PHE A 46 9.44 -2.75 -15.46
N LEU A 47 8.15 -2.98 -15.21
CA LEU A 47 7.57 -4.33 -15.13
C LEU A 47 7.16 -4.90 -16.49
N LYS A 48 6.88 -4.07 -17.50
CA LYS A 48 6.71 -4.51 -18.89
C LYS A 48 7.98 -5.17 -19.46
N ARG A 49 9.16 -4.79 -18.94
CA ARG A 49 10.47 -5.28 -19.41
C ARG A 49 11.02 -6.48 -18.64
N ARG A 50 10.33 -6.96 -17.59
CA ARG A 50 10.86 -8.01 -16.69
C ARG A 50 10.98 -9.39 -17.36
N ASN A 51 10.20 -9.65 -18.41
CA ASN A 51 10.13 -10.94 -19.10
C ASN A 51 10.60 -10.85 -20.57
N VAL A 52 11.48 -9.92 -20.94
CA VAL A 52 12.17 -10.06 -22.24
C VAL A 52 13.18 -11.21 -22.06
N PRO A 53 12.99 -12.38 -22.69
CA PRO A 53 13.99 -13.43 -22.68
C PRO A 53 15.23 -12.87 -23.36
N VAL A 54 16.33 -12.87 -22.61
CA VAL A 54 17.67 -12.80 -23.20
C VAL A 54 17.84 -14.12 -23.93
N THR A 55 17.62 -14.13 -25.24
CA THR A 55 17.99 -15.27 -26.05
C THR A 55 19.50 -15.23 -26.21
N ASP A 56 20.22 -16.20 -25.64
CA ASP A 56 21.58 -16.53 -26.07
C ASP A 56 21.50 -17.01 -27.52
N SER A 57 21.56 -16.08 -28.47
CA SER A 57 21.80 -16.37 -29.87
C SER A 57 23.24 -16.88 -30.01
N THR A 58 23.45 -18.17 -29.72
CA THR A 58 24.71 -18.89 -29.90
C THR A 58 24.94 -19.31 -31.36
N THR A 59 24.54 -18.47 -32.30
CA THR A 59 24.89 -18.62 -33.72
C THR A 59 25.44 -17.30 -34.20
N ASP A 60 26.71 -17.33 -34.62
CA ASP A 60 27.49 -16.27 -35.28
C ASP A 60 26.65 -15.46 -36.29
N ASP A 61 25.97 -14.42 -35.83
CA ASP A 61 25.18 -13.51 -36.68
C ASP A 61 25.24 -12.09 -36.09
N ASP A 62 26.46 -11.65 -35.73
CA ASP A 62 26.81 -10.31 -35.22
C ASP A 62 26.80 -9.21 -36.30
N ASP A 63 26.05 -9.39 -37.40
CA ASP A 63 26.15 -8.53 -38.59
C ASP A 63 24.83 -7.83 -38.99
N VAL A 64 23.92 -7.61 -38.03
CA VAL A 64 22.69 -6.81 -38.24
C VAL A 64 22.84 -5.39 -37.68
N ASP A 65 23.99 -4.76 -37.95
CA ASP A 65 24.16 -3.30 -37.78
C ASP A 65 24.05 -2.57 -39.14
N LYS A 66 23.22 -3.11 -40.04
CA LYS A 66 22.88 -2.44 -41.31
C LYS A 66 21.85 -1.36 -41.01
N GLN A 67 22.29 -0.11 -41.12
CA GLN A 67 21.47 1.10 -41.16
C GLN A 67 20.09 0.80 -41.77
N LEU A 68 19.03 0.87 -40.95
CA LEU A 68 17.65 0.81 -41.43
C LEU A 68 17.44 1.98 -42.39
N THR A 69 17.40 1.69 -43.69
CA THR A 69 16.92 2.64 -44.68
C THR A 69 15.42 2.40 -44.90
N ALA A 70 14.69 3.46 -45.27
CA ALA A 70 13.27 3.32 -45.65
C ALA A 70 13.07 2.29 -46.79
N ALA A 71 14.07 2.13 -47.67
CA ALA A 71 14.07 1.13 -48.74
C ALA A 71 14.15 -0.31 -48.20
N ASN A 72 14.95 -0.56 -47.16
CA ASN A 72 15.03 -1.88 -46.52
C ASN A 72 13.72 -2.24 -45.80
N LEU A 73 13.04 -1.28 -45.17
CA LEU A 73 11.74 -1.50 -44.54
C LEU A 73 10.63 -1.78 -45.57
N ALA A 74 10.60 -1.06 -46.68
CA ALA A 74 9.63 -1.29 -47.75
C ALA A 74 9.75 -2.71 -48.33
N LEU A 75 10.97 -3.18 -48.57
CA LEU A 75 11.23 -4.54 -49.06
C LEU A 75 10.78 -5.62 -48.06
N ILE A 76 11.00 -5.40 -46.76
CA ILE A 76 10.52 -6.33 -45.71
C ILE A 76 9.00 -6.42 -45.72
N VAL A 77 8.30 -5.28 -45.86
CA VAL A 77 6.83 -5.24 -45.91
C VAL A 77 6.31 -5.94 -47.17
N GLU A 78 6.90 -5.66 -48.33
CA GLU A 78 6.54 -6.30 -49.60
C GLU A 78 6.72 -7.82 -49.53
N ASN A 79 7.87 -8.29 -49.07
CA ASN A 79 8.16 -9.72 -48.94
C ASN A 79 7.28 -10.39 -47.88
N ALA A 80 6.97 -9.72 -46.78
CA ALA A 80 6.06 -10.26 -45.75
C ALA A 80 4.62 -10.38 -46.26
N ALA A 81 4.22 -9.54 -47.24
CA ALA A 81 2.92 -9.61 -47.89
C ALA A 81 2.83 -10.71 -48.96
N SER A 82 3.95 -11.35 -49.33
CA SER A 82 4.00 -12.41 -50.34
C SER A 82 3.10 -13.60 -49.97
N GLU A 83 2.48 -14.21 -50.98
CA GLU A 83 1.77 -15.49 -50.83
C GLU A 83 2.72 -16.69 -50.81
N ASP A 84 3.97 -16.50 -51.26
CA ASP A 84 5.01 -17.52 -51.17
C ASP A 84 5.59 -17.57 -49.75
N GLN A 85 5.33 -18.69 -49.04
CA GLN A 85 5.81 -18.91 -47.68
C GLN A 85 7.34 -18.88 -47.57
N MET A 86 8.07 -19.25 -48.62
CA MET A 86 9.53 -19.20 -48.64
C MET A 86 10.07 -17.77 -48.65
N VAL A 87 9.26 -16.80 -49.09
CA VAL A 87 9.58 -15.36 -49.07
C VAL A 87 9.01 -14.69 -47.82
N GLN A 88 7.78 -15.04 -47.45
CA GLN A 88 7.07 -14.45 -46.33
C GLN A 88 7.72 -14.74 -44.98
N LEU A 89 8.11 -16.00 -44.71
CA LEU A 89 8.66 -16.39 -43.40
C LEU A 89 9.98 -15.65 -43.09
N PRO A 90 11.00 -15.64 -43.99
CA PRO A 90 12.22 -14.86 -43.74
C PRO A 90 11.97 -13.36 -43.55
N ALA A 91 10.98 -12.79 -44.24
CA ALA A 91 10.63 -11.37 -44.10
C ALA A 91 10.00 -11.05 -42.73
N VAL A 92 9.08 -11.90 -42.25
CA VAL A 92 8.50 -11.77 -40.91
C VAL A 92 9.56 -12.00 -39.83
N GLN A 93 10.49 -12.94 -40.03
CA GLN A 93 11.66 -13.14 -39.17
C GLN A 93 12.55 -11.90 -39.11
N ALA A 94 12.83 -11.29 -40.26
CA ALA A 94 13.60 -10.05 -40.33
C ALA A 94 12.90 -8.92 -39.55
N ALA A 95 11.58 -8.75 -39.72
CA ALA A 95 10.79 -7.78 -38.97
C ALA A 95 10.88 -8.03 -37.44
N ARG A 96 10.76 -9.28 -37.00
CA ARG A 96 10.94 -9.64 -35.58
C ARG A 96 12.35 -9.34 -35.07
N LYS A 97 13.39 -9.71 -35.82
CA LYS A 97 14.81 -9.45 -35.46
C LYS A 97 15.06 -7.95 -35.25
N LEU A 98 14.55 -7.09 -36.15
CA LEU A 98 14.65 -5.63 -36.02
C LEU A 98 14.05 -5.12 -34.70
N LEU A 99 12.93 -5.71 -34.27
CA LEU A 99 12.24 -5.34 -33.03
C LEU A 99 12.87 -5.92 -31.76
N SER A 100 13.81 -6.85 -31.88
CA SER A 100 14.45 -7.53 -30.75
C SER A 100 15.78 -6.87 -30.33
N SER A 101 16.17 -5.77 -30.96
CA SER A 101 17.40 -5.03 -30.65
C SER A 101 17.31 -4.30 -29.31
N ASP A 102 18.38 -4.39 -28.50
CA ASP A 102 18.46 -3.83 -27.14
C ASP A 102 18.47 -2.28 -27.09
N ARG A 103 18.78 -1.61 -28.21
CA ARG A 103 18.90 -0.15 -28.26
C ARG A 103 17.88 0.45 -29.23
N ASN A 104 16.77 0.92 -28.66
CA ASN A 104 15.70 1.66 -29.36
C ASN A 104 15.23 0.95 -30.64
N PRO A 105 14.49 -0.17 -30.51
CA PRO A 105 13.92 -0.84 -31.68
C PRO A 105 13.05 0.14 -32.49
N PRO A 106 13.09 0.09 -33.84
CA PRO A 106 12.38 1.02 -34.72
C PRO A 106 10.88 0.69 -34.79
N ILE A 107 10.21 0.65 -33.64
CA ILE A 107 8.80 0.24 -33.52
C ILE A 107 7.89 1.18 -34.31
N ASP A 108 8.08 2.48 -34.19
CA ASP A 108 7.22 3.47 -34.86
C ASP A 108 7.42 3.45 -36.38
N ASP A 109 8.64 3.25 -36.87
CA ASP A 109 8.94 3.15 -38.30
C ASP A 109 8.29 1.89 -38.90
N LEU A 110 8.33 0.77 -38.17
CA LEU A 110 7.72 -0.47 -38.59
C LEU A 110 6.18 -0.41 -38.57
N ILE A 111 5.59 0.30 -37.61
CA ILE A 111 4.14 0.57 -37.61
C ILE A 111 3.77 1.44 -38.83
N GLN A 112 4.54 2.49 -39.11
CA GLN A 112 4.28 3.42 -40.22
C GLN A 112 4.46 2.77 -41.59
N SER A 113 5.28 1.73 -41.70
CA SER A 113 5.49 1.00 -42.96
C SER A 113 4.29 0.14 -43.38
N GLY A 114 3.29 -0.04 -42.51
CA GLY A 114 2.09 -0.83 -42.81
C GLY A 114 2.23 -2.33 -42.55
N ILE A 115 3.22 -2.76 -41.75
CA ILE A 115 3.45 -4.18 -41.46
C ILE A 115 2.32 -4.83 -40.64
N LEU A 116 1.60 -4.06 -39.81
CA LEU A 116 0.70 -4.61 -38.78
C LEU A 116 -0.41 -5.51 -39.35
N PRO A 117 -1.18 -5.10 -40.37
CA PRO A 117 -2.19 -5.98 -40.97
C PRO A 117 -1.61 -7.28 -41.54
N ILE A 118 -0.38 -7.24 -42.05
CA ILE A 118 0.32 -8.41 -42.60
C ILE A 118 0.66 -9.37 -41.46
N LEU A 119 1.26 -8.89 -40.38
CA LEU A 119 1.57 -9.73 -39.20
C LEU A 119 0.31 -10.34 -38.59
N VAL A 120 -0.79 -9.58 -38.52
CA VAL A 120 -2.08 -10.09 -38.03
C VAL A 120 -2.60 -11.19 -38.94
N LYS A 121 -2.56 -11.01 -40.28
CA LYS A 121 -2.95 -12.06 -41.24
C LYS A 121 -2.11 -13.33 -41.09
N CYS A 122 -0.81 -13.19 -40.81
CA CYS A 122 0.08 -14.34 -40.56
C CYS A 122 -0.34 -15.19 -39.35
N LEU A 123 -1.06 -14.64 -38.37
CA LEU A 123 -1.58 -15.40 -37.22
C LEU A 123 -2.70 -16.37 -37.62
N GLU A 124 -3.40 -16.13 -38.74
CA GLU A 124 -4.54 -16.95 -39.17
C GLU A 124 -4.12 -18.29 -39.78
N GLY A 125 -2.88 -18.39 -40.28
CA GLY A 125 -2.35 -19.55 -41.00
C GLY A 125 -2.06 -20.75 -40.10
N THR A 126 -3.09 -21.49 -39.70
CA THR A 126 -2.99 -22.66 -38.81
C THR A 126 -2.07 -23.76 -39.30
N ASP A 127 -1.82 -23.81 -40.62
CA ASP A 127 -0.99 -24.83 -41.25
C ASP A 127 0.51 -24.47 -41.24
N ASN A 128 0.89 -23.28 -40.75
CA ASN A 128 2.28 -22.84 -40.63
C ASN A 128 2.59 -22.26 -39.24
N PRO A 129 2.87 -23.14 -38.24
CA PRO A 129 3.18 -22.72 -36.88
C PRO A 129 4.43 -21.85 -36.77
N SER A 130 5.43 -22.05 -37.64
CA SER A 130 6.67 -21.25 -37.65
C SER A 130 6.37 -19.79 -38.01
N LEU A 131 5.54 -19.57 -39.02
CA LEU A 131 5.11 -18.22 -39.40
C LEU A 131 4.24 -17.58 -38.31
N GLN A 132 3.31 -18.32 -37.72
CA GLN A 132 2.50 -17.83 -36.60
C GLN A 132 3.36 -17.41 -35.42
N PHE A 133 4.38 -18.20 -35.09
CA PHE A 133 5.31 -17.92 -33.99
C PHE A 133 6.07 -16.62 -34.23
N GLU A 134 6.68 -16.45 -35.40
CA GLU A 134 7.46 -15.25 -35.73
C GLU A 134 6.59 -13.99 -35.80
N ALA A 135 5.38 -14.10 -36.38
CA ALA A 135 4.42 -13.00 -36.41
C ALA A 135 3.92 -12.62 -35.02
N ALA A 136 3.58 -13.61 -34.18
CA ALA A 136 3.17 -13.37 -32.79
C ALA A 136 4.28 -12.72 -31.98
N TRP A 137 5.54 -13.13 -32.19
CA TRP A 137 6.68 -12.54 -31.51
C TRP A 137 6.94 -11.10 -31.96
N ALA A 138 6.89 -10.82 -33.26
CA ALA A 138 6.99 -9.44 -33.77
C ALA A 138 5.93 -8.52 -33.13
N LEU A 139 4.66 -8.96 -33.11
CA LEU A 139 3.57 -8.21 -32.49
C LEU A 139 3.74 -8.07 -30.96
N THR A 140 4.31 -9.07 -30.29
CA THR A 140 4.63 -9.01 -28.84
C THR A 140 5.64 -7.91 -28.55
N ASN A 141 6.68 -7.80 -29.37
CA ASN A 141 7.71 -6.77 -29.21
C ASN A 141 7.14 -5.37 -29.45
N ILE A 142 6.27 -5.20 -30.45
CA ILE A 142 5.55 -3.93 -30.67
C ILE A 142 4.68 -3.59 -29.45
N ALA A 143 3.92 -4.56 -28.93
CA ALA A 143 3.06 -4.37 -27.77
C ALA A 143 3.81 -4.09 -26.46
N SER A 144 5.10 -4.42 -26.38
CA SER A 144 5.96 -4.15 -25.21
C SER A 144 6.41 -2.68 -25.09
N GLY A 145 6.18 -1.88 -26.13
CA GLY A 145 6.58 -0.47 -26.20
C GLY A 145 5.67 0.50 -25.46
N THR A 146 5.43 1.66 -26.05
CA THR A 146 4.54 2.70 -25.51
C THR A 146 3.06 2.30 -25.63
N SER A 147 2.18 2.90 -24.82
CA SER A 147 0.73 2.62 -24.92
C SER A 147 0.16 2.90 -26.31
N ARG A 148 0.71 3.88 -27.06
CA ARG A 148 0.33 4.11 -28.47
C ARG A 148 0.67 2.91 -29.36
N GLN A 149 1.83 2.29 -29.15
CA GLN A 149 2.30 1.13 -29.92
C GLN A 149 1.49 -0.12 -29.56
N THR A 150 1.19 -0.34 -28.28
CA THR A 150 0.28 -1.40 -27.83
C THR A 150 -1.11 -1.23 -28.45
N GLN A 151 -1.67 -0.02 -28.44
CA GLN A 151 -2.96 0.27 -29.05
C GLN A 151 -2.96 0.04 -30.57
N ALA A 152 -1.84 0.30 -31.26
CA ALA A 152 -1.74 0.00 -32.69
C ALA A 152 -1.90 -1.50 -32.99
N VAL A 153 -1.32 -2.37 -32.15
CA VAL A 153 -1.50 -3.84 -32.24
C VAL A 153 -2.95 -4.24 -31.99
N VAL A 154 -3.60 -3.61 -31.00
CA VAL A 154 -5.01 -3.87 -30.68
C VAL A 154 -5.93 -3.45 -31.83
N HIS A 155 -5.76 -2.23 -32.36
CA HIS A 155 -6.54 -1.71 -33.48
C HIS A 155 -6.33 -2.50 -34.78
N ALA A 156 -5.18 -3.15 -34.95
CA ALA A 156 -4.92 -4.05 -36.06
C ALA A 156 -5.70 -5.38 -35.98
N GLY A 157 -6.39 -5.67 -34.87
CA GLY A 157 -7.22 -6.87 -34.72
C GLY A 157 -6.48 -8.09 -34.18
N ALA A 158 -5.31 -7.92 -33.55
CA ALA A 158 -4.49 -9.04 -33.10
C ALA A 158 -5.08 -9.83 -31.91
N VAL A 159 -5.84 -9.19 -31.02
CA VAL A 159 -6.28 -9.79 -29.73
C VAL A 159 -7.16 -11.04 -29.92
N PRO A 160 -8.23 -11.04 -30.74
CA PRO A 160 -9.01 -12.25 -30.99
C PRO A 160 -8.19 -13.41 -31.56
N LEU A 161 -7.18 -13.11 -32.39
CA LEU A 161 -6.29 -14.13 -32.94
C LEU A 161 -5.36 -14.69 -31.86
N PHE A 162 -4.78 -13.86 -31.00
CA PHE A 162 -4.00 -14.36 -29.86
C PHE A 162 -4.83 -15.28 -28.95
N LEU A 163 -6.10 -14.96 -28.71
CA LEU A 163 -7.00 -15.84 -27.94
C LEU A 163 -7.23 -17.18 -28.63
N LYS A 164 -7.38 -17.19 -29.96
CA LYS A 164 -7.45 -18.44 -30.74
C LYS A 164 -6.16 -19.25 -30.61
N LEU A 165 -5.00 -18.59 -30.65
CA LEU A 165 -3.68 -19.22 -30.55
C LEU A 165 -3.38 -19.85 -29.18
N LEU A 166 -4.12 -19.50 -28.12
CA LEU A 166 -4.05 -20.21 -26.84
C LEU A 166 -4.46 -21.70 -26.95
N HIS A 167 -5.16 -22.07 -28.02
CA HIS A 167 -5.57 -23.45 -28.29
C HIS A 167 -4.72 -24.11 -29.39
N SER A 168 -3.58 -23.51 -29.75
CA SER A 168 -2.68 -24.07 -30.76
C SER A 168 -2.07 -25.40 -30.28
N SER A 169 -1.95 -26.36 -31.19
CA SER A 169 -1.20 -27.59 -30.93
C SER A 169 0.31 -27.35 -30.86
N SER A 170 0.79 -26.19 -31.35
CA SER A 170 2.17 -25.77 -31.21
C SER A 170 2.35 -25.00 -29.91
N GLN A 171 3.06 -25.61 -28.97
CA GLN A 171 3.34 -25.02 -27.66
C GLN A 171 4.02 -23.65 -27.78
N ASN A 172 5.05 -23.51 -28.62
CA ASN A 172 5.76 -22.23 -28.80
C ASN A 172 4.83 -21.10 -29.27
N VAL A 173 3.86 -21.41 -30.14
CA VAL A 173 2.86 -20.42 -30.61
C VAL A 173 1.92 -20.03 -29.48
N CYS A 174 1.45 -21.01 -28.70
CA CYS A 174 0.62 -20.76 -27.52
C CYS A 174 1.35 -19.90 -26.48
N GLU A 175 2.59 -20.23 -26.13
CA GLU A 175 3.41 -19.48 -25.18
C GLU A 175 3.63 -18.02 -25.63
N GLN A 176 3.91 -17.83 -26.92
CA GLN A 176 4.09 -16.49 -27.50
C GLN A 176 2.79 -15.68 -27.46
N ALA A 177 1.64 -16.31 -27.72
CA ALA A 177 0.33 -15.66 -27.61
C ALA A 177 0.01 -15.23 -26.16
N VAL A 178 0.33 -16.06 -25.17
CA VAL A 178 0.20 -15.70 -23.74
C VAL A 178 1.05 -14.46 -23.44
N TRP A 179 2.29 -14.42 -23.92
CA TRP A 179 3.17 -13.29 -23.67
C TRP A 179 2.68 -12.00 -24.36
N ALA A 180 2.22 -12.09 -25.61
CA ALA A 180 1.59 -10.97 -26.32
C ALA A 180 0.40 -10.39 -25.53
N LEU A 181 -0.52 -11.26 -25.08
CA LEU A 181 -1.66 -10.87 -24.28
C LEU A 181 -1.23 -10.24 -22.96
N GLY A 182 -0.19 -10.76 -22.32
CA GLY A 182 0.33 -10.19 -21.08
C GLY A 182 0.86 -8.75 -21.23
N ASN A 183 1.53 -8.43 -22.34
CA ASN A 183 1.96 -7.06 -22.65
C ASN A 183 0.75 -6.13 -22.86
N ILE A 184 -0.27 -6.60 -23.57
CA ILE A 184 -1.51 -5.85 -23.84
C ILE A 184 -2.30 -5.60 -22.55
N ILE A 185 -2.51 -6.64 -21.74
CA ILE A 185 -3.19 -6.56 -20.44
C ILE A 185 -2.41 -5.63 -19.49
N GLY A 186 -1.08 -5.72 -19.51
CA GLY A 186 -0.19 -4.91 -18.67
C GLY A 186 -0.08 -3.44 -19.07
N ASP A 187 -0.69 -3.00 -20.17
CA ASP A 187 -0.66 -1.60 -20.58
C ASP A 187 -1.58 -0.71 -19.74
N GLY A 188 -2.70 -1.25 -19.25
CA GLY A 188 -3.62 -0.49 -18.41
C GLY A 188 -4.98 -1.14 -18.26
N PRO A 189 -5.84 -0.57 -17.40
CA PRO A 189 -7.14 -1.15 -17.07
C PRO A 189 -8.08 -1.26 -18.28
N GLN A 190 -8.02 -0.33 -19.24
CA GLN A 190 -8.88 -0.39 -20.43
C GLN A 190 -8.59 -1.62 -21.30
N LEU A 191 -7.31 -1.90 -21.57
CA LEU A 191 -6.90 -3.05 -22.38
C LEU A 191 -7.02 -4.36 -21.60
N ARG A 192 -6.74 -4.34 -20.28
CA ARG A 192 -7.06 -5.46 -19.38
C ARG A 192 -8.54 -5.86 -19.50
N ASP A 193 -9.45 -4.91 -19.33
CA ASP A 193 -10.89 -5.20 -19.33
C ASP A 193 -11.43 -5.60 -20.71
N TYR A 194 -10.86 -5.03 -21.78
CA TYR A 194 -11.13 -5.47 -23.15
C TYR A 194 -10.75 -6.94 -23.36
N VAL A 195 -9.54 -7.34 -23.00
CA VAL A 195 -9.08 -8.73 -23.16
C VAL A 195 -9.87 -9.69 -22.26
N ILE A 196 -10.26 -9.25 -21.05
CA ILE A 196 -11.19 -9.99 -20.17
C ILE A 196 -12.54 -10.21 -20.86
N SER A 197 -13.13 -9.17 -21.45
CA SER A 197 -14.44 -9.24 -22.13
C SER A 197 -14.45 -10.20 -23.32
N LEU A 198 -13.28 -10.48 -23.91
CA LEU A 198 -13.12 -11.45 -24.98
C LEU A 198 -12.89 -12.89 -24.49
N GLY A 199 -12.84 -13.12 -23.16
CA GLY A 199 -12.82 -14.46 -22.57
C GLY A 199 -11.43 -15.04 -22.30
N VAL A 200 -10.42 -14.21 -22.04
CA VAL A 200 -9.03 -14.68 -21.78
C VAL A 200 -8.87 -15.51 -20.50
N VAL A 201 -9.74 -15.32 -19.51
CA VAL A 201 -9.53 -15.80 -18.13
C VAL A 201 -9.48 -17.33 -18.09
N GLN A 202 -10.51 -18.01 -18.58
CA GLN A 202 -10.60 -19.47 -18.52
C GLN A 202 -9.46 -20.19 -19.28
N PRO A 203 -9.08 -19.78 -20.51
CA PRO A 203 -7.89 -20.31 -21.18
C PRO A 203 -6.62 -20.19 -20.33
N LEU A 204 -6.36 -19.03 -19.72
CA LEU A 204 -5.17 -18.84 -18.87
C LEU A 204 -5.17 -19.73 -17.63
N LEU A 205 -6.33 -19.88 -16.98
CA LEU A 205 -6.46 -20.73 -15.79
C LEU A 205 -6.25 -22.21 -16.11
N SER A 206 -6.56 -22.66 -17.33
CA SER A 206 -6.35 -24.05 -17.75
C SER A 206 -4.86 -24.46 -17.76
N PHE A 207 -3.95 -23.49 -17.93
CA PHE A 207 -2.50 -23.72 -17.87
C PHE A 207 -1.94 -23.78 -16.44
N ILE A 208 -2.77 -23.67 -15.40
CA ILE A 208 -2.31 -23.76 -14.00
C ILE A 208 -2.48 -25.21 -13.55
N ASN A 209 -1.58 -26.07 -14.02
CA ASN A 209 -1.54 -27.49 -13.67
C ASN A 209 -0.09 -28.03 -13.66
N PRO A 210 0.18 -29.19 -13.04
CA PRO A 210 1.54 -29.73 -12.89
C PRO A 210 2.22 -30.17 -14.18
N GLU A 211 1.49 -30.34 -15.29
CA GLU A 211 2.03 -30.81 -16.57
C GLU A 211 2.64 -29.66 -17.38
N ILE A 212 2.29 -28.41 -17.06
CA ILE A 212 2.83 -27.23 -17.75
C ILE A 212 4.29 -26.98 -17.38
N PRO A 213 5.20 -26.84 -18.37
CA PRO A 213 6.59 -26.54 -18.10
C PRO A 213 6.78 -25.26 -17.28
N ILE A 214 7.75 -25.28 -16.37
CA ILE A 214 7.94 -24.21 -15.39
C ILE A 214 8.15 -22.82 -16.03
N GLY A 215 8.85 -22.76 -17.17
CA GLY A 215 9.06 -21.52 -17.93
C GLY A 215 7.74 -20.94 -18.42
N PHE A 216 6.86 -21.79 -18.97
CA PHE A 216 5.54 -21.38 -19.42
C PHE A 216 4.64 -20.99 -18.23
N LEU A 217 4.65 -21.76 -17.15
CA LEU A 217 3.85 -21.45 -15.95
C LEU A 217 4.23 -20.10 -15.33
N ARG A 218 5.52 -19.72 -15.35
CA ARG A 218 5.96 -18.37 -14.96
C ARG A 218 5.33 -17.28 -15.82
N ASN A 219 5.28 -17.49 -17.15
CA ASN A 219 4.64 -16.54 -18.07
C ASN A 219 3.13 -16.45 -17.80
N VAL A 220 2.44 -17.58 -17.67
CA VAL A 220 1.01 -17.62 -17.32
C VAL A 220 0.75 -16.89 -16.01
N THR A 221 1.54 -17.17 -14.97
CA THR A 221 1.42 -16.52 -13.66
C THR A 221 1.60 -15.01 -13.79
N TRP A 222 2.59 -14.55 -14.56
CA TRP A 222 2.80 -13.12 -14.81
C TRP A 222 1.60 -12.45 -15.49
N VAL A 223 0.97 -13.11 -16.47
CA VAL A 223 -0.25 -12.59 -17.10
C VAL A 223 -1.41 -12.53 -16.10
N VAL A 224 -1.59 -13.56 -15.28
CA VAL A 224 -2.58 -13.58 -14.19
C VAL A 224 -2.34 -12.43 -13.21
N VAL A 225 -1.09 -12.11 -12.88
CA VAL A 225 -0.76 -10.94 -12.06
C VAL A 225 -1.19 -9.64 -12.74
N ASN A 226 -0.94 -9.49 -14.04
CA ASN A 226 -1.36 -8.29 -14.77
C ASN A 226 -2.89 -8.14 -14.81
N LEU A 227 -3.66 -9.24 -14.83
CA LEU A 227 -5.11 -9.21 -14.69
C LEU A 227 -5.57 -8.70 -13.32
N CYS A 228 -4.75 -8.84 -12.28
CA CYS A 228 -5.06 -8.36 -10.92
C CYS A 228 -4.66 -6.90 -10.68
N ARG A 229 -3.89 -6.27 -11.57
CA ARG A 229 -3.34 -4.92 -11.40
C ARG A 229 -4.36 -3.82 -11.66
N ASN A 230 -3.97 -2.60 -11.24
CA ASN A 230 -4.68 -1.32 -11.35
C ASN A 230 -5.89 -1.20 -10.42
N LYS A 231 -5.90 -0.14 -9.62
CA LYS A 231 -6.97 0.18 -8.67
C LYS A 231 -8.15 0.91 -9.31
N GLU A 232 -7.90 1.65 -10.38
CA GLU A 232 -8.89 2.55 -10.99
C GLU A 232 -8.97 2.37 -12.52
N PRO A 233 -10.01 1.67 -13.03
CA PRO A 233 -10.91 0.77 -12.30
C PRO A 233 -10.21 -0.53 -11.85
N PRO A 234 -10.68 -1.17 -10.76
CA PRO A 234 -10.21 -2.50 -10.38
C PRO A 234 -10.68 -3.55 -11.40
N PRO A 235 -10.08 -4.76 -11.41
CA PRO A 235 -10.57 -5.85 -12.24
C PRO A 235 -12.04 -6.18 -11.93
N PRO A 236 -12.84 -6.64 -12.91
CA PRO A 236 -14.22 -7.02 -12.67
C PRO A 236 -14.34 -8.06 -11.56
N GLN A 237 -15.34 -7.92 -10.69
CA GLN A 237 -15.50 -8.78 -9.51
C GLN A 237 -15.60 -10.28 -9.87
N GLN A 238 -16.25 -10.59 -11.01
CA GLN A 238 -16.35 -11.96 -11.52
C GLN A 238 -14.98 -12.53 -11.88
N THR A 239 -14.12 -11.73 -12.52
CA THR A 239 -12.73 -12.11 -12.83
C THR A 239 -11.93 -12.38 -11.57
N ILE A 240 -12.09 -11.57 -10.51
CA ILE A 240 -11.42 -11.80 -9.22
C ILE A 240 -11.84 -13.16 -8.64
N LYS A 241 -13.14 -13.48 -8.65
CA LYS A 241 -13.66 -14.77 -8.16
C LYS A 241 -13.11 -15.96 -8.94
N GLU A 242 -12.91 -15.82 -10.25
CA GLU A 242 -12.34 -16.86 -11.10
C GLU A 242 -10.84 -17.06 -10.89
N ILE A 243 -10.08 -15.99 -10.64
CA ILE A 243 -8.62 -16.04 -10.47
C ILE A 243 -8.21 -16.55 -9.08
N LEU A 244 -8.99 -16.23 -8.03
CA LEU A 244 -8.62 -16.57 -6.65
C LEU A 244 -8.33 -18.05 -6.38
N PRO A 245 -9.14 -19.02 -6.89
CA PRO A 245 -8.82 -20.44 -6.76
C PRO A 245 -7.43 -20.81 -7.32
N ALA A 246 -7.05 -20.23 -8.45
CA ALA A 246 -5.74 -20.46 -9.05
C ALA A 246 -4.60 -19.85 -8.21
N LEU A 247 -4.75 -18.63 -7.68
CA LEU A 247 -3.77 -18.05 -6.76
C LEU A 247 -3.61 -18.90 -5.49
N ASN A 248 -4.71 -19.51 -5.02
CA ASN A 248 -4.72 -20.39 -3.86
C ASN A 248 -3.97 -21.72 -4.08
N ILE A 249 -3.79 -22.13 -5.35
CA ILE A 249 -2.93 -23.25 -5.76
C ILE A 249 -1.48 -22.76 -5.89
N LEU A 250 -1.25 -21.68 -6.64
CA LEU A 250 0.08 -21.15 -6.96
C LEU A 250 0.87 -20.68 -5.73
N ILE A 251 0.20 -20.30 -4.63
CA ILE A 251 0.86 -19.88 -3.39
C ILE A 251 1.68 -21.01 -2.72
N HIS A 252 1.44 -22.26 -3.09
CA HIS A 252 2.22 -23.42 -2.62
C HIS A 252 3.38 -23.79 -3.56
N HIS A 253 3.55 -23.07 -4.67
CA HIS A 253 4.54 -23.40 -5.66
C HIS A 253 5.97 -23.17 -5.13
N GLN A 254 6.89 -24.10 -5.41
CA GLN A 254 8.27 -24.05 -4.90
C GLN A 254 9.15 -23.05 -5.65
N ASP A 255 8.79 -22.73 -6.89
CA ASP A 255 9.47 -21.70 -7.68
C ASP A 255 9.23 -20.30 -7.11
N THR A 256 10.32 -19.66 -6.68
CA THR A 256 10.28 -18.33 -6.06
C THR A 256 9.68 -17.27 -6.97
N SER A 257 9.90 -17.33 -8.29
CA SER A 257 9.35 -16.33 -9.22
C SER A 257 7.83 -16.41 -9.29
N ILE A 258 7.28 -17.62 -9.42
CA ILE A 258 5.82 -17.87 -9.34
C ILE A 258 5.27 -17.42 -7.99
N LEU A 259 5.94 -17.76 -6.89
CA LEU A 259 5.49 -17.39 -5.55
C LEU A 259 5.46 -15.88 -5.35
N VAL A 260 6.52 -15.17 -5.73
CA VAL A 260 6.58 -13.70 -5.67
C VAL A 260 5.42 -13.08 -6.45
N ASP A 261 5.21 -13.52 -7.69
CA ASP A 261 4.16 -13.01 -8.54
C ASP A 261 2.76 -13.29 -7.98
N THR A 262 2.52 -14.51 -7.49
CA THR A 262 1.26 -14.91 -6.87
C THR A 262 0.93 -14.01 -5.66
N VAL A 263 1.90 -13.75 -4.80
CA VAL A 263 1.70 -12.91 -3.62
C VAL A 263 1.50 -11.44 -4.01
N TRP A 264 2.17 -10.95 -5.07
CA TRP A 264 1.89 -9.63 -5.63
C TRP A 264 0.46 -9.51 -6.18
N ALA A 265 -0.05 -10.52 -6.89
CA ALA A 265 -1.45 -10.56 -7.31
C ALA A 265 -2.40 -10.41 -6.12
N LEU A 266 -2.19 -11.16 -5.04
CA LEU A 266 -2.99 -11.04 -3.81
C LEU A 266 -2.88 -9.64 -3.20
N SER A 267 -1.70 -9.01 -3.25
CA SER A 267 -1.52 -7.64 -2.77
C SER A 267 -2.32 -6.60 -3.58
N TYR A 268 -2.45 -6.79 -4.89
CA TYR A 268 -3.26 -5.91 -5.74
C TYR A 268 -4.75 -6.12 -5.50
N LEU A 269 -5.19 -7.38 -5.38
CA LEU A 269 -6.59 -7.70 -5.10
C LEU A 269 -7.06 -7.20 -3.73
N THR A 270 -6.16 -7.13 -2.74
CA THR A 270 -6.46 -6.59 -1.40
C THR A 270 -6.45 -5.05 -1.34
N ASP A 271 -5.98 -4.33 -2.37
CA ASP A 271 -6.03 -2.86 -2.47
C ASP A 271 -7.32 -2.35 -3.15
N GLY A 272 -8.39 -3.14 -3.13
CA GLY A 272 -9.67 -2.86 -3.80
C GLY A 272 -10.84 -2.51 -2.87
N GLY A 273 -10.57 -2.18 -1.60
CA GLY A 273 -11.58 -1.91 -0.57
C GLY A 273 -12.20 -3.16 0.05
N ASN A 274 -13.11 -2.97 1.01
CA ASN A 274 -13.61 -4.04 1.89
C ASN A 274 -14.25 -5.21 1.12
N THR A 275 -14.93 -4.95 0.00
CA THR A 275 -15.52 -6.00 -0.84
C THR A 275 -14.47 -6.93 -1.43
N ASN A 276 -13.38 -6.38 -1.97
CA ASN A 276 -12.31 -7.19 -2.56
C ASN A 276 -11.49 -7.89 -1.48
N ILE A 277 -11.25 -7.22 -0.35
CA ILE A 277 -10.64 -7.84 0.84
C ILE A 277 -11.46 -9.07 1.26
N GLN A 278 -12.79 -8.96 1.28
CA GLN A 278 -13.66 -10.09 1.63
C GLN A 278 -13.53 -11.25 0.65
N LEU A 279 -13.48 -11.00 -0.66
CA LEU A 279 -13.27 -12.06 -1.66
C LEU A 279 -11.95 -12.81 -1.43
N VAL A 280 -10.87 -12.09 -1.10
CA VAL A 280 -9.57 -12.70 -0.80
C VAL A 280 -9.65 -13.53 0.48
N ILE A 281 -10.33 -13.05 1.52
CA ILE A 281 -10.57 -13.82 2.75
C ILE A 281 -11.37 -15.09 2.45
N ASP A 282 -12.49 -14.97 1.73
CA ASP A 282 -13.41 -16.07 1.41
C ASP A 282 -12.76 -17.14 0.53
N SER A 283 -11.71 -16.79 -0.23
CA SER A 283 -10.91 -17.76 -0.99
C SER A 283 -10.10 -18.73 -0.12
N GLY A 284 -9.95 -18.45 1.18
CA GLY A 284 -9.18 -19.26 2.11
C GLY A 284 -7.66 -19.13 1.95
N VAL A 285 -7.17 -18.11 1.23
CA VAL A 285 -5.72 -17.93 0.98
C VAL A 285 -4.98 -17.29 2.15
N VAL A 286 -5.67 -16.57 3.05
CA VAL A 286 -5.05 -15.83 4.16
C VAL A 286 -4.18 -16.72 5.08
N PRO A 287 -4.63 -17.89 5.55
CA PRO A 287 -3.80 -18.79 6.37
C PRO A 287 -2.50 -19.23 5.67
N LYS A 288 -2.47 -19.24 4.33
CA LYS A 288 -1.29 -19.61 3.52
C LYS A 288 -0.37 -18.41 3.28
N LEU A 289 -0.94 -17.21 3.30
CA LEU A 289 -0.22 -15.95 3.14
C LEU A 289 0.56 -15.58 4.42
N ILE A 290 0.01 -15.85 5.61
CA ILE A 290 0.62 -15.46 6.89
C ILE A 290 2.05 -16.02 7.07
N PRO A 291 2.33 -17.33 6.86
CA PRO A 291 3.68 -17.86 7.01
C PRO A 291 4.73 -17.20 6.09
N LEU A 292 4.30 -16.62 4.97
CA LEU A 292 5.20 -15.94 4.03
C LEU A 292 5.79 -14.63 4.58
N LEU A 293 5.26 -14.12 5.70
CA LEU A 293 5.85 -12.99 6.45
C LEU A 293 7.23 -13.31 7.03
N SER A 294 7.58 -14.58 7.19
CA SER A 294 8.92 -15.03 7.60
C SER A 294 9.68 -15.74 6.47
N HIS A 295 9.27 -15.55 5.21
CA HIS A 295 9.94 -16.18 4.09
C HIS A 295 11.38 -15.64 3.90
N LYS A 296 12.32 -16.54 3.56
CA LYS A 296 13.75 -16.20 3.38
C LYS A 296 14.00 -15.18 2.26
N GLU A 297 13.18 -15.22 1.21
CA GLU A 297 13.26 -14.29 0.10
C GLU A 297 12.52 -13.00 0.44
N VAL A 298 13.28 -11.90 0.50
CA VAL A 298 12.75 -10.58 0.87
C VAL A 298 11.68 -10.09 -0.10
N LYS A 299 11.75 -10.46 -1.38
CA LYS A 299 10.70 -10.10 -2.35
C LYS A 299 9.35 -10.74 -2.00
N VAL A 300 9.35 -12.01 -1.60
CA VAL A 300 8.13 -12.71 -1.13
C VAL A 300 7.63 -12.08 0.15
N GLN A 301 8.53 -11.87 1.12
CA GLN A 301 8.19 -11.25 2.40
C GLN A 301 7.58 -9.85 2.23
N THR A 302 8.13 -9.03 1.33
CA THR A 302 7.62 -7.67 1.04
C THR A 302 6.21 -7.72 0.45
N ALA A 303 5.98 -8.60 -0.52
CA ALA A 303 4.66 -8.75 -1.14
C ALA A 303 3.64 -9.30 -0.12
N ALA A 304 4.05 -10.26 0.71
CA ALA A 304 3.20 -10.85 1.73
C ALA A 304 2.79 -9.81 2.78
N LEU A 305 3.76 -9.04 3.28
CA LEU A 305 3.52 -7.94 4.22
C LEU A 305 2.57 -6.89 3.64
N ARG A 306 2.73 -6.56 2.36
CA ARG A 306 1.81 -5.64 1.69
C ARG A 306 0.39 -6.21 1.61
N ALA A 307 0.24 -7.47 1.19
CA ALA A 307 -1.06 -8.11 1.06
C ALA A 307 -1.80 -8.21 2.41
N VAL A 308 -1.13 -8.69 3.47
CA VAL A 308 -1.75 -8.77 4.80
C VAL A 308 -2.02 -7.38 5.39
N GLY A 309 -1.14 -6.41 5.13
CA GLY A 309 -1.31 -5.04 5.56
C GLY A 309 -2.49 -4.36 4.88
N ASN A 310 -2.75 -4.65 3.61
CA ASN A 310 -3.95 -4.19 2.93
C ASN A 310 -5.22 -4.81 3.54
N ILE A 311 -5.22 -6.11 3.89
CA ILE A 311 -6.38 -6.77 4.51
C ILE A 311 -6.77 -6.08 5.83
N VAL A 312 -5.80 -5.72 6.67
CA VAL A 312 -6.07 -5.11 7.98
C VAL A 312 -6.49 -3.63 7.89
N THR A 313 -6.50 -3.04 6.69
CA THR A 313 -7.19 -1.74 6.46
C THR A 313 -8.72 -1.90 6.41
N GLY A 314 -9.20 -3.14 6.24
CA GLY A 314 -10.61 -3.49 6.18
C GLY A 314 -11.31 -3.40 7.54
N THR A 315 -12.51 -3.97 7.64
CA THR A 315 -13.33 -3.96 8.87
C THR A 315 -12.64 -4.67 10.05
N ASP A 316 -13.13 -4.45 11.27
CA ASP A 316 -12.64 -5.16 12.45
C ASP A 316 -12.70 -6.69 12.27
N ASP A 317 -13.76 -7.22 11.66
CA ASP A 317 -13.90 -8.66 11.41
C ASP A 317 -12.84 -9.16 10.42
N GLN A 318 -12.56 -8.40 9.37
CA GLN A 318 -11.52 -8.73 8.38
C GLN A 318 -10.12 -8.71 9.00
N THR A 319 -9.85 -7.71 9.85
CA THR A 319 -8.64 -7.65 10.65
C THR A 319 -8.53 -8.85 11.59
N GLN A 320 -9.64 -9.27 12.21
CA GLN A 320 -9.66 -10.39 13.12
C GLN A 320 -9.30 -11.72 12.44
N VAL A 321 -9.65 -11.91 11.16
CA VAL A 321 -9.22 -13.10 10.38
C VAL A 321 -7.69 -13.19 10.33
N VAL A 322 -7.00 -12.07 10.08
CA VAL A 322 -5.53 -12.03 10.01
C VAL A 322 -4.91 -12.32 11.38
N LEU A 323 -5.47 -11.77 12.45
CA LEU A 323 -5.03 -12.04 13.82
C LEU A 323 -5.23 -13.51 14.22
N ASN A 324 -6.38 -14.10 13.89
CA ASN A 324 -6.69 -15.50 14.15
C ASN A 324 -5.75 -16.46 13.40
N CYS A 325 -5.16 -16.03 12.29
CA CYS A 325 -4.14 -16.79 11.56
C CYS A 325 -2.73 -16.64 12.16
N GLY A 326 -2.56 -15.94 13.29
CA GLY A 326 -1.27 -15.84 13.99
C GLY A 326 -0.31 -14.79 13.42
N ALA A 327 -0.79 -13.80 12.67
CA ALA A 327 0.08 -12.84 11.97
C ALA A 327 1.09 -12.14 12.88
N LEU A 328 0.70 -11.76 14.11
CA LEU A 328 1.55 -11.02 15.05
C LEU A 328 2.81 -11.78 15.47
N PHE A 329 2.82 -13.11 15.39
CA PHE A 329 4.00 -13.94 15.70
C PHE A 329 5.23 -13.60 14.83
N HIS A 330 5.00 -13.11 13.61
CA HIS A 330 6.06 -12.80 12.65
C HIS A 330 6.65 -11.39 12.85
N PHE A 331 5.98 -10.52 13.60
CA PHE A 331 6.32 -9.09 13.67
C PHE A 331 7.59 -8.74 14.44
N PRO A 332 8.05 -9.50 15.45
CA PRO A 332 9.33 -9.20 16.08
C PRO A 332 10.49 -9.17 15.06
N ALA A 333 10.55 -10.16 14.17
CA ALA A 333 11.58 -10.22 13.14
C ALA A 333 11.43 -9.12 12.06
N LEU A 334 10.19 -8.76 11.70
CA LEU A 334 9.91 -7.70 10.74
C LEU A 334 10.27 -6.31 11.28
N LEU A 335 10.00 -6.06 12.57
CA LEU A 335 10.29 -4.80 13.24
C LEU A 335 11.79 -4.61 13.52
N THR A 336 12.60 -5.65 13.48
CA THR A 336 14.07 -5.57 13.60
C THR A 336 14.79 -5.91 12.29
N HIS A 337 14.09 -5.85 11.15
CA HIS A 337 14.67 -6.16 9.87
C HIS A 337 15.78 -5.17 9.48
N GLN A 338 16.78 -5.60 8.71
CA GLN A 338 17.90 -4.75 8.25
C GLN A 338 17.50 -3.75 7.15
N LYS A 339 16.25 -3.80 6.68
CA LYS A 339 15.76 -2.96 5.57
C LYS A 339 14.62 -2.13 6.10
N GLU A 340 14.87 -0.83 6.23
CA GLU A 340 13.91 0.10 6.81
C GLU A 340 12.53 0.07 6.15
N LYS A 341 12.48 -0.17 4.83
CA LYS A 341 11.20 -0.33 4.11
C LYS A 341 10.32 -1.44 4.70
N ILE A 342 10.90 -2.52 5.23
CA ILE A 342 10.15 -3.59 5.89
C ILE A 342 9.70 -3.15 7.28
N ASN A 343 10.58 -2.50 8.07
CA ASN A 343 10.22 -1.97 9.38
C ASN A 343 9.04 -0.99 9.28
N LYS A 344 9.11 -0.06 8.33
CA LYS A 344 8.03 0.88 8.01
C LYS A 344 6.71 0.17 7.70
N GLU A 345 6.71 -0.80 6.78
CA GLU A 345 5.49 -1.51 6.40
C GLU A 345 4.94 -2.37 7.55
N ALA A 346 5.81 -2.90 8.41
CA ALA A 346 5.41 -3.63 9.60
C ALA A 346 4.75 -2.72 10.64
N VAL A 347 5.30 -1.52 10.87
CA VAL A 347 4.66 -0.52 11.74
C VAL A 347 3.35 -0.01 11.13
N TRP A 348 3.30 0.18 9.80
CA TRP A 348 2.07 0.53 9.07
C TRP A 348 0.98 -0.53 9.22
N PHE A 349 1.33 -1.82 9.21
CA PHE A 349 0.40 -2.91 9.54
C PHE A 349 -0.10 -2.76 10.98
N LEU A 350 0.80 -2.60 11.96
CA LEU A 350 0.41 -2.54 13.38
C LEU A 350 -0.44 -1.30 13.69
N SER A 351 -0.23 -0.18 12.99
CA SER A 351 -1.06 1.01 13.15
C SER A 351 -2.49 0.80 12.66
N ASN A 352 -2.73 -0.09 11.69
CA ASN A 352 -4.08 -0.51 11.31
C ASN A 352 -4.72 -1.39 12.38
N ILE A 353 -3.96 -2.31 12.99
CA ILE A 353 -4.48 -3.15 14.08
C ILE A 353 -4.87 -2.29 15.29
N THR A 354 -4.03 -1.33 15.70
CA THR A 354 -4.33 -0.47 16.85
C THR A 354 -5.45 0.54 16.59
N ALA A 355 -5.82 0.76 15.32
CA ALA A 355 -7.01 1.54 14.95
C ALA A 355 -8.32 0.73 15.09
N GLY A 356 -8.22 -0.59 15.28
CA GLY A 356 -9.37 -1.45 15.52
C GLY A 356 -9.94 -1.31 16.94
N ASN A 357 -10.67 -2.33 17.38
CA ASN A 357 -11.26 -2.35 18.72
C ASN A 357 -10.25 -2.71 19.83
N LYS A 358 -10.71 -2.61 21.09
CA LYS A 358 -9.91 -2.88 22.30
C LYS A 358 -9.30 -4.28 22.35
N GLN A 359 -9.97 -5.30 21.80
CA GLN A 359 -9.43 -6.66 21.78
C GLN A 359 -8.27 -6.78 20.80
N GLN A 360 -8.34 -6.07 19.67
CA GLN A 360 -7.27 -6.02 18.67
C GLN A 360 -6.06 -5.24 19.19
N VAL A 361 -6.28 -4.13 19.90
CA VAL A 361 -5.24 -3.45 20.67
C VAL A 361 -4.60 -4.40 21.70
N GLN A 362 -5.41 -5.17 22.43
CA GLN A 362 -4.91 -6.13 23.41
C GLN A 362 -4.03 -7.20 22.76
N ALA A 363 -4.39 -7.70 21.57
CA ALA A 363 -3.58 -8.67 20.85
C ALA A 363 -2.16 -8.15 20.53
N VAL A 364 -2.01 -6.86 20.20
CA VAL A 364 -0.69 -6.23 19.99
C VAL A 364 0.11 -6.13 21.29
N ILE A 365 -0.57 -5.84 22.40
CA ILE A 365 0.04 -5.79 23.74
C ILE A 365 0.52 -7.18 24.16
N ASP A 366 -0.33 -8.19 24.04
CA ASP A 366 -0.04 -9.58 24.44
C ASP A 366 1.07 -10.19 23.58
N ALA A 367 1.17 -9.78 22.31
CA ALA A 367 2.29 -10.14 21.43
C ALA A 367 3.61 -9.43 21.78
N GLY A 368 3.64 -8.55 22.78
CA GLY A 368 4.85 -7.85 23.22
C GLY A 368 5.38 -6.81 22.22
N LEU A 369 4.53 -6.31 21.32
CA LEU A 369 4.96 -5.46 20.20
C LEU A 369 5.04 -3.97 20.54
N ILE A 370 4.39 -3.52 21.62
CA ILE A 370 4.39 -2.11 22.03
C ILE A 370 5.81 -1.55 22.26
N PRO A 371 6.71 -2.19 23.04
CA PRO A 371 8.09 -1.71 23.18
C PRO A 371 8.85 -1.63 21.86
N MET A 372 8.55 -2.52 20.91
CA MET A 372 9.18 -2.52 19.59
C MET A 372 8.70 -1.36 18.72
N ILE A 373 7.40 -1.03 18.78
CA ILE A 373 6.85 0.18 18.14
C ILE A 373 7.48 1.44 18.75
N ILE A 374 7.64 1.51 20.07
CA ILE A 374 8.31 2.63 20.76
C ILE A 374 9.79 2.72 20.33
N THR A 375 10.47 1.58 20.14
CA THR A 375 11.85 1.55 19.63
C THR A 375 11.92 2.14 18.22
N GLN A 376 10.97 1.78 17.35
CA GLN A 376 10.87 2.34 15.99
C GLN A 376 10.51 3.83 16.00
N LEU A 377 9.65 4.27 16.92
CA LEU A 377 9.35 5.69 17.15
C LEU A 377 10.61 6.49 17.53
N THR A 378 11.51 5.87 18.30
CA THR A 378 12.73 6.53 18.79
C THR A 378 13.86 6.52 17.77
N LYS A 379 14.10 5.37 17.11
CA LYS A 379 15.32 5.10 16.34
C LYS A 379 15.10 4.88 14.84
N GLY A 380 13.86 4.68 14.39
CA GLY A 380 13.56 4.45 12.98
C GLY A 380 13.84 5.69 12.14
N GLU A 381 13.88 5.53 10.82
CA GLU A 381 13.88 6.67 9.91
C GLU A 381 12.57 7.46 10.04
N PHE A 382 12.58 8.74 9.69
CA PHE A 382 11.43 9.63 9.88
C PHE A 382 10.11 9.06 9.32
N GLN A 383 10.16 8.37 8.17
CA GLN A 383 8.96 7.75 7.61
C GLN A 383 8.41 6.60 8.48
N THR A 384 9.27 5.84 9.14
CA THR A 384 8.87 4.77 10.08
C THR A 384 8.41 5.37 11.40
N GLN A 385 9.08 6.43 11.88
CA GLN A 385 8.64 7.18 13.06
C GLN A 385 7.23 7.76 12.88
N LYS A 386 6.92 8.28 11.69
CA LYS A 386 5.56 8.73 11.33
C LYS A 386 4.54 7.61 11.50
N GLU A 387 4.79 6.43 10.94
CA GLU A 387 3.89 5.27 11.10
C GLU A 387 3.78 4.81 12.56
N ALA A 388 4.87 4.89 13.32
CA ALA A 388 4.89 4.55 14.74
C ALA A 388 4.03 5.52 15.56
N ALA A 389 4.12 6.82 15.26
CA ALA A 389 3.29 7.85 15.88
C ALA A 389 1.80 7.60 15.62
N TRP A 390 1.44 7.20 14.40
CA TRP A 390 0.08 6.75 14.08
C TRP A 390 -0.33 5.53 14.90
N ALA A 391 0.52 4.51 15.01
CA ALA A 391 0.21 3.30 15.78
C ALA A 391 -0.06 3.62 17.26
N ILE A 392 0.74 4.51 17.84
CA ILE A 392 0.58 4.99 19.22
C ILE A 392 -0.70 5.81 19.38
N SER A 393 -0.92 6.80 18.52
CA SER A 393 -2.11 7.67 18.59
C SER A 393 -3.42 6.87 18.42
N ASN A 394 -3.44 5.89 17.50
CA ASN A 394 -4.59 4.99 17.33
C ASN A 394 -4.86 4.17 18.60
N LEU A 395 -3.82 3.67 19.26
CA LEU A 395 -3.95 2.94 20.52
C LEU A 395 -4.59 3.82 21.60
N THR A 396 -4.21 5.10 21.71
CA THR A 396 -4.73 5.99 22.76
C THR A 396 -6.19 6.38 22.54
N ILE A 397 -6.66 6.35 21.29
CA ILE A 397 -8.06 6.57 20.91
C ILE A 397 -8.91 5.34 21.25
N SER A 398 -8.55 4.19 20.68
CA SER A 398 -9.36 2.96 20.73
C SER A 398 -9.20 2.17 22.03
N GLY A 399 -8.04 2.31 22.70
CA GLY A 399 -7.69 1.55 23.88
C GLY A 399 -8.51 1.87 25.13
N SER A 400 -8.50 0.95 26.09
CA SER A 400 -8.99 1.18 27.45
C SER A 400 -8.01 2.03 28.27
N LYS A 401 -8.46 2.56 29.42
CA LYS A 401 -7.59 3.24 30.40
C LYS A 401 -6.36 2.38 30.73
N GLN A 402 -6.56 1.09 31.00
CA GLN A 402 -5.49 0.15 31.36
C GLN A 402 -4.49 -0.05 30.22
N GLN A 403 -4.96 -0.12 28.97
CA GLN A 403 -4.08 -0.27 27.81
C GLN A 403 -3.23 0.98 27.57
N VAL A 404 -3.80 2.17 27.81
CA VAL A 404 -3.06 3.44 27.75
C VAL A 404 -2.06 3.57 28.90
N SER A 405 -2.44 3.23 30.14
CA SER A 405 -1.49 3.20 31.28
C SER A 405 -0.34 2.22 31.01
N TYR A 406 -0.62 1.05 30.42
CA TYR A 406 0.43 0.11 30.01
C TYR A 406 1.38 0.76 28.99
N LEU A 407 0.85 1.44 27.98
CA LEU A 407 1.66 2.16 26.98
C LEU A 407 2.56 3.21 27.64
N VAL A 408 2.03 4.01 28.58
CA VAL A 408 2.82 4.98 29.36
C VAL A 408 3.92 4.29 30.17
N SER A 409 3.61 3.19 30.85
CA SER A 409 4.59 2.41 31.62
C SER A 409 5.72 1.80 30.78
N LYS A 410 5.54 1.71 29.44
CA LYS A 410 6.58 1.30 28.49
C LYS A 410 7.43 2.45 27.97
N GLY A 411 7.25 3.66 28.49
CA GLY A 411 8.10 4.81 28.21
C GLY A 411 7.83 5.46 26.86
N VAL A 412 6.55 5.52 26.43
CA VAL A 412 6.19 6.17 25.16
C VAL A 412 6.37 7.69 25.18
N ILE A 413 6.25 8.32 26.35
CA ILE A 413 6.11 9.78 26.48
C ILE A 413 7.31 10.54 25.86
N PRO A 414 8.58 10.28 26.23
CA PRO A 414 9.68 11.05 25.68
C PRO A 414 9.86 10.88 24.16
N PRO A 415 9.85 9.66 23.58
CA PRO A 415 9.90 9.49 22.13
C PRO A 415 8.77 10.17 21.38
N PHE A 416 7.58 10.21 21.97
CA PHE A 416 6.41 10.82 21.35
C PHE A 416 6.50 12.35 21.37
N CYS A 417 6.86 12.94 22.52
CA CYS A 417 7.11 14.38 22.64
C CYS A 417 8.26 14.88 21.73
N ASN A 418 9.25 14.04 21.43
CA ASN A 418 10.33 14.39 20.52
C ASN A 418 9.88 14.68 19.08
N LEU A 419 8.73 14.14 18.65
CA LEU A 419 8.20 14.41 17.31
C LEU A 419 7.46 15.75 17.19
N LEU A 420 7.21 16.46 18.29
CA LEU A 420 6.56 17.78 18.28
C LEU A 420 7.38 18.87 17.58
N THR A 421 8.69 18.66 17.42
CA THR A 421 9.61 19.62 16.78
C THR A 421 9.85 19.32 15.29
N CYS A 422 9.17 18.31 14.73
CA CYS A 422 9.33 17.99 13.31
C CYS A 422 8.64 19.03 12.41
N LYS A 423 8.89 18.97 11.09
CA LYS A 423 8.29 19.91 10.12
C LYS A 423 6.96 19.42 9.53
N ASP A 424 6.61 18.16 9.76
CA ASP A 424 5.39 17.57 9.20
C ASP A 424 4.20 17.91 10.11
N ILE A 425 3.39 18.87 9.66
CA ILE A 425 2.19 19.37 10.35
C ILE A 425 1.27 18.22 10.78
N GLN A 426 1.11 17.18 9.95
CA GLN A 426 0.24 16.06 10.26
C GLN A 426 0.81 15.22 11.41
N VAL A 427 2.13 15.01 11.43
CA VAL A 427 2.78 14.29 12.52
C VAL A 427 2.62 15.05 13.84
N ILE A 428 2.83 16.36 13.84
CA ILE A 428 2.62 17.20 15.03
C ILE A 428 1.18 17.07 15.54
N GLN A 429 0.19 17.18 14.64
CA GLN A 429 -1.23 17.02 15.01
C GLN A 429 -1.52 15.64 15.62
N VAL A 430 -1.03 14.56 15.00
CA VAL A 430 -1.21 13.17 15.48
C VAL A 430 -0.60 12.98 16.86
N VAL A 431 0.57 13.58 17.11
CA VAL A 431 1.27 13.52 18.39
C VAL A 431 0.52 14.30 19.45
N LEU A 432 0.10 15.53 19.17
CA LEU A 432 -0.69 16.35 20.11
C LEU A 432 -2.03 15.68 20.45
N ASP A 433 -2.75 15.15 19.46
CA ASP A 433 -3.99 14.40 19.67
C ASP A 433 -3.71 13.17 20.57
N GLY A 434 -2.62 12.47 20.30
CA GLY A 434 -2.19 11.33 21.09
C GLY A 434 -1.87 11.70 22.54
N ILE A 435 -1.13 12.78 22.78
CA ILE A 435 -0.79 13.30 24.12
C ILE A 435 -2.07 13.69 24.87
N SER A 436 -2.96 14.45 24.22
CA SER A 436 -4.25 14.85 24.80
C SER A 436 -5.08 13.64 25.20
N ASN A 437 -5.11 12.60 24.37
CA ASN A 437 -5.79 11.34 24.68
C ASN A 437 -5.13 10.60 25.86
N ILE A 438 -3.79 10.57 25.93
CA ILE A 438 -3.09 9.94 27.07
C ILE A 438 -3.46 10.66 28.37
N LEU A 439 -3.36 11.99 28.42
CA LEU A 439 -3.71 12.79 29.60
C LEU A 439 -5.18 12.61 30.00
N ASN A 440 -6.10 12.64 29.02
CA ASN A 440 -7.53 12.46 29.27
C ASN A 440 -7.86 11.04 29.79
N ARG A 441 -7.07 10.02 29.39
CA ARG A 441 -7.27 8.63 29.80
C ARG A 441 -6.59 8.29 31.11
N ALA A 442 -5.59 9.06 31.55
CA ALA A 442 -4.83 8.82 32.77
C ALA A 442 -5.69 8.80 34.04
N GLY A 443 -6.80 9.56 34.06
CA GLY A 443 -7.67 9.66 35.24
C GLY A 443 -6.88 10.11 36.46
N ASP A 444 -6.88 9.34 37.54
CA ASP A 444 -6.15 9.66 38.78
C ASP A 444 -4.62 9.73 38.61
N GLU A 445 -4.06 9.15 37.53
CA GLU A 445 -2.62 9.21 37.22
C GLU A 445 -2.26 10.42 36.34
N VAL A 446 -3.18 11.37 36.11
CA VAL A 446 -2.95 12.50 35.19
C VAL A 446 -1.77 13.38 35.60
N GLU A 447 -1.60 13.65 36.89
CA GLU A 447 -0.47 14.43 37.42
C GLU A 447 0.86 13.71 37.15
N VAL A 448 0.90 12.38 37.31
CA VAL A 448 2.10 11.58 37.03
C VAL A 448 2.45 11.68 35.54
N VAL A 449 1.46 11.56 34.66
CA VAL A 449 1.68 11.69 33.21
C VAL A 449 2.10 13.11 32.82
N ALA A 450 1.50 14.14 33.42
CA ALA A 450 1.86 15.53 33.21
C ALA A 450 3.32 15.79 33.61
N ASN A 451 3.73 15.34 34.79
CA ASN A 451 5.11 15.42 35.26
C ASN A 451 6.08 14.69 34.32
N MET A 452 5.72 13.50 33.81
CA MET A 452 6.54 12.80 32.81
C MET A 452 6.70 13.59 31.50
N ILE A 453 5.68 14.34 31.08
CA ILE A 453 5.75 15.21 29.90
C ILE A 453 6.66 16.40 30.19
N GLU A 454 6.54 17.02 31.36
CA GLU A 454 7.40 18.13 31.79
C GLU A 454 8.88 17.72 31.91
N GLU A 455 9.17 16.63 32.62
CA GLU A 455 10.53 16.12 32.85
C GLU A 455 11.27 15.79 31.55
N CYS A 456 10.55 15.42 30.49
CA CYS A 456 11.13 15.13 29.17
C CYS A 456 11.26 16.35 28.24
N GLY A 457 10.95 17.56 28.75
CA GLY A 457 10.90 18.81 27.97
C GLY A 457 9.78 18.80 26.93
N GLY A 458 8.72 18.01 27.17
CA GLY A 458 7.54 17.95 26.33
C GLY A 458 6.64 19.17 26.50
N LEU A 459 6.55 19.71 27.73
CA LEU A 459 5.77 20.90 28.05
C LEU A 459 6.23 22.11 27.22
N ASP A 460 7.52 22.44 27.27
CA ASP A 460 8.13 23.53 26.49
C ASP A 460 7.83 23.43 24.99
N LYS A 461 7.83 22.20 24.44
CA LYS A 461 7.53 21.95 23.03
C LYS A 461 6.06 22.21 22.72
N ILE A 462 5.15 21.86 23.62
CA ILE A 462 3.72 22.12 23.47
C ILE A 462 3.44 23.63 23.58
N GLU A 463 4.08 24.32 24.53
CA GLU A 463 3.98 25.78 24.66
C GLU A 463 4.48 26.50 23.40
N PHE A 464 5.63 26.07 22.85
CA PHE A 464 6.14 26.63 21.60
C PHE A 464 5.11 26.51 20.46
N LEU A 465 4.36 25.41 20.40
CA LEU A 465 3.32 25.17 19.39
C LEU A 465 2.08 26.06 19.56
N GLN A 466 1.92 26.79 20.67
CA GLN A 466 0.89 27.84 20.78
C GLN A 466 1.15 29.02 19.83
N ASN A 467 2.35 29.15 19.27
CA ASN A 467 2.67 30.17 18.27
C ASN A 467 2.69 29.61 16.84
N HIS A 468 2.23 28.38 16.63
CA HIS A 468 2.28 27.71 15.34
C HIS A 468 1.28 28.31 14.32
N GLU A 469 1.70 28.49 13.06
CA GLU A 469 0.87 29.11 12.01
C GLU A 469 -0.42 28.33 11.69
N ASN A 470 -0.35 27.00 11.80
CA ASN A 470 -1.53 26.14 11.69
C ASN A 470 -2.45 26.30 12.91
N VAL A 471 -3.65 26.82 12.66
CA VAL A 471 -4.67 27.13 13.68
C VAL A 471 -5.09 25.91 14.50
N ASP A 472 -5.15 24.72 13.89
CA ASP A 472 -5.57 23.51 14.59
C ASP A 472 -4.49 23.03 15.58
N ILE A 473 -3.20 23.13 15.19
CA ILE A 473 -2.07 22.85 16.09
C ILE A 473 -2.08 23.83 17.26
N TYR A 474 -2.18 25.13 16.97
CA TYR A 474 -2.26 26.18 17.99
C TYR A 474 -3.37 25.88 19.01
N LYS A 475 -4.61 25.67 18.53
CA LYS A 475 -5.77 25.43 19.40
C LYS A 475 -5.61 24.18 20.25
N LEU A 476 -5.07 23.10 19.67
CA LEU A 476 -4.87 21.85 20.39
C LEU A 476 -3.77 21.98 21.45
N ALA A 477 -2.66 22.63 21.12
CA ALA A 477 -1.59 22.93 22.08
C ALA A 477 -2.11 23.79 23.23
N TYR A 478 -2.83 24.88 22.92
CA TYR A 478 -3.44 25.75 23.91
C TYR A 478 -4.37 24.99 24.86
N SER A 479 -5.27 24.17 24.30
CA SER A 479 -6.19 23.37 25.10
C SER A 479 -5.50 22.34 26.00
N ILE A 480 -4.33 21.81 25.62
CA ILE A 480 -3.58 20.87 26.45
C ILE A 480 -2.96 21.63 27.64
N ILE A 481 -2.33 22.78 27.40
CA ILE A 481 -1.73 23.61 28.45
C ILE A 481 -2.81 24.06 29.44
N GLU A 482 -3.87 24.68 28.96
CA GLU A 482 -4.97 25.22 29.78
C GLU A 482 -5.58 24.16 30.70
N ARG A 483 -5.72 22.92 30.20
CA ARG A 483 -6.45 21.88 30.93
C ARG A 483 -5.59 21.08 31.91
N TYR A 484 -4.29 20.94 31.66
CA TYR A 484 -3.45 19.99 32.39
C TYR A 484 -2.19 20.60 33.02
N PHE A 485 -1.83 21.83 32.66
CA PHE A 485 -0.58 22.47 33.09
C PHE A 485 -0.78 23.91 33.59
N SER A 486 -1.98 24.48 33.47
CA SER A 486 -2.29 25.75 34.12
C SER A 486 -2.48 25.53 35.61
N GLU A 487 -1.79 26.35 36.41
CA GLU A 487 -2.03 26.47 37.85
C GLU A 487 -3.44 27.05 38.04
N ASP A 488 -4.46 26.20 38.13
CA ASP A 488 -5.60 26.56 38.96
C ASP A 488 -5.06 26.55 40.39
N GLU A 489 -4.72 27.73 40.88
CA GLU A 489 -4.61 28.00 42.30
C GLU A 489 -5.76 27.25 42.99
N THR A 490 -5.43 26.15 43.69
CA THR A 490 -6.20 25.82 44.86
C THR A 490 -5.98 26.99 45.80
N GLU A 491 -6.80 28.03 45.65
CA GLU A 491 -6.95 29.09 46.65
C GLU A 491 -7.17 28.36 47.97
N ASP A 492 -6.11 28.28 48.78
CA ASP A 492 -6.24 27.90 50.17
C ASP A 492 -7.09 29.01 50.79
N PRO A 493 -8.34 28.74 51.21
CA PRO A 493 -9.24 29.78 51.72
C PRO A 493 -8.70 30.43 53.00
N SER A 494 -7.61 29.90 53.57
CA SER A 494 -6.95 30.44 54.76
C SER A 494 -6.00 31.63 54.50
N LEU A 495 -5.72 31.98 53.25
CA LEU A 495 -4.80 33.08 52.90
C LEU A 495 -5.48 34.38 52.45
N VAL A 496 -6.81 34.47 52.52
CA VAL A 496 -7.53 35.72 52.23
C VAL A 496 -7.46 36.64 53.47
N PRO A 497 -6.87 37.85 53.39
CA PRO A 497 -6.91 38.78 54.51
C PRO A 497 -8.34 39.33 54.66
N GLU A 498 -8.95 39.19 55.83
CA GLU A 498 -10.20 39.88 56.14
C GLU A 498 -9.99 41.39 56.17
N SER A 499 -10.82 42.11 55.41
CA SER A 499 -10.79 43.57 55.34
C SER A 499 -11.90 44.16 56.22
N THR A 500 -11.51 44.92 57.24
CA THR A 500 -12.41 45.85 57.92
C THR A 500 -11.93 47.29 57.69
N GLU A 501 -12.88 48.22 57.54
CA GLU A 501 -12.77 49.53 56.88
C GLU A 501 -11.70 50.54 57.35
N THR A 502 -10.82 50.22 58.29
CA THR A 502 -9.69 51.09 58.64
C THR A 502 -8.53 50.27 59.22
N GLU A 503 -7.42 50.20 58.47
CA GLU A 503 -6.12 49.54 58.73
C GLU A 503 -5.98 48.04 58.38
N TYR A 504 -4.88 47.71 57.69
CA TYR A 504 -4.41 46.34 57.47
C TYR A 504 -3.79 45.82 58.77
N ALA A 505 -4.45 44.86 59.42
CA ALA A 505 -3.86 44.10 60.52
C ALA A 505 -3.48 42.70 60.02
N PHE A 506 -2.21 42.32 60.16
CA PHE A 506 -1.81 40.92 60.09
C PHE A 506 -2.18 40.27 61.42
N ASP A 507 -3.00 39.22 61.38
CA ASP A 507 -3.38 38.48 62.59
C ASP A 507 -2.16 37.71 63.12
N ASN A 508 -1.51 38.29 64.13
CA ASN A 508 -0.41 37.69 64.87
C ASN A 508 -1.01 36.87 66.03
N ASN A 509 -1.85 35.89 65.73
CA ASN A 509 -2.42 35.00 66.73
C ASN A 509 -1.65 33.68 66.82
N SER A 510 -0.38 33.81 67.20
CA SER A 510 0.30 32.80 68.01
C SER A 510 0.92 33.51 69.22
N THR A 511 0.07 34.08 70.08
CA THR A 511 0.52 34.48 71.41
C THR A 511 0.62 33.23 72.27
N SER A 512 1.87 32.92 72.59
CA SER A 512 2.32 31.93 73.55
C SER A 512 1.98 32.37 74.98
N GLU A 513 0.93 31.79 75.56
CA GLU A 513 0.88 31.49 76.99
C GLU A 513 1.55 30.12 77.18
N GLY A 514 2.58 29.88 77.98
CA GLY A 514 3.18 30.61 79.09
C GLY A 514 3.68 29.54 80.08
N GLY A 515 4.98 29.27 80.12
CA GLY A 515 5.57 28.28 81.03
C GLY A 515 7.06 28.49 81.25
N PHE A 516 7.42 29.31 82.24
CA PHE A 516 8.78 29.42 82.79
C PHE A 516 8.92 28.59 84.07
N ARG A 517 10.10 27.99 84.32
CA ARG A 517 10.91 28.22 85.54
C ARG A 517 12.23 27.42 85.60
N PHE A 518 13.29 28.20 85.91
CA PHE A 518 14.69 27.94 86.30
C PHE A 518 15.64 27.22 85.36
#